data_AF-A0A9E1TL04-F1
#
_entry.id   AF-A0A9E1TL04-F1
#
_cell.length_a   1.000
_cell.length_b   1.000
_cell.length_c   1.000
_cell.angle_alpha   90.00
_cell.angle_beta   90.00
_cell.angle_gamma   90.00
#
_symmetry.space_group_name_H-M   'P 1'
#
loop_
_entity.id
_entity.type
_entity.pdbx_description
1 polymer ?
#
loop_
_entity_poly.entity_id
_entity_poly.type
_entity_poly.pdbx_seq_one_letter_code
_entity_poly.pdbx_strand_id
1 'polypeptide(L)' 'MIGAVLMILLLVVVMPVGILMTGALAAVLLGGVLKKDVDTTHEGSELLELSETDPWAGPAG' A
#
# COMPACT_ATOMS: atom_id res chain seq x y z
N MET A 1 -36.40 -9.37 -13.65
CA MET A 1 -35.73 -9.43 -12.33
C MET A 1 -34.21 -9.41 -12.42
N ILE A 2 -33.59 -10.13 -13.37
CA ILE A 2 -32.11 -10.22 -13.46
C ILE A 2 -31.38 -8.88 -13.59
N GLY A 3 -31.91 -7.93 -14.37
CA GLY A 3 -31.31 -6.59 -14.51
C GLY A 3 -31.24 -5.83 -13.18
N ALA A 4 -32.27 -5.96 -12.33
CA ALA A 4 -32.27 -5.32 -11.01
C ALA A 4 -31.20 -5.92 -10.08
N VAL A 5 -31.02 -7.25 -10.13
CA VAL A 5 -29.97 -7.94 -9.35
C VAL A 5 -28.58 -7.49 -9.79
N LEU A 6 -28.34 -7.41 -11.10
CA LEU A 6 -27.06 -6.94 -11.63
C LEU A 6 -26.76 -5.50 -11.23
N MET A 7 -27.76 -4.62 -11.27
CA MET A 7 -27.63 -3.23 -10.82
C MET A 7 -27.24 -3.14 -9.35
N ILE A 8 -27.90 -3.92 -8.48
CA ILE A 8 -27.57 -3.94 -7.04
C ILE A 8 -26.13 -4.41 -6.83
N LEU A 9 -25.71 -5.49 -7.49
CA LEU A 9 -24.35 -6.01 -7.36
C LEU A 9 -23.30 -4.98 -7.83
N LEU A 10 -23.55 -4.30 -8.95
CA LEU A 10 -22.65 -3.27 -9.46
C LEU A 10 -22.52 -2.10 -8.48
N LEU A 11 -23.64 -1.58 -7.98
CA LEU A 11 -23.64 -0.37 -7.16
C LEU A 11 -23.19 -0.62 -5.72
N VAL A 12 -23.52 -1.77 -5.15
CA VAL A 12 -23.28 -2.05 -3.72
C VAL A 12 -21.97 -2.79 -3.48
N VAL A 13 -21.51 -3.60 -4.44
CA VAL A 13 -20.31 -4.43 -4.25
C VAL A 13 -19.19 -3.98 -5.17
N VAL A 14 -19.43 -3.94 -6.48
CA VAL A 14 -18.36 -3.70 -7.45
C VAL A 14 -17.84 -2.27 -7.35
N MET A 15 -18.72 -1.27 -7.29
CA MET A 15 -18.30 0.13 -7.21
C MET A 15 -17.54 0.43 -5.90
N PRO A 16 -18.00 0.06 -4.69
CA PRO A 16 -17.26 0.34 -3.47
C PRO A 16 -15.91 -0.38 -3.43
N VAL A 17 -15.87 -1.68 -3.77
CA VAL A 17 -14.61 -2.45 -3.79
C VAL A 17 -13.67 -1.90 -4.86
N GLY A 18 -14.18 -1.55 -6.04
CA GLY A 18 -13.39 -0.95 -7.11
C GLY A 18 -12.76 0.38 -6.69
N ILE A 19 -13.53 1.28 -6.08
CA ILE A 19 -13.01 2.56 -5.59
C ILE A 19 -11.93 2.33 -4.53
N LEU A 20 -12.16 1.44 -3.55
CA LEU A 20 -11.17 1.14 -2.52
C LEU A 20 -9.88 0.54 -3.11
N MET A 21 -10.00 -0.40 -4.05
CA MET A 21 -8.84 -1.04 -4.68
C MET A 21 -8.05 -0.08 -5.56
N THR A 22 -8.73 0.83 -6.28
CA THR A 22 -8.03 1.86 -7.07
C THR A 22 -7.25 2.83 -6.18
N GLY A 23 -7.81 3.23 -5.03
CA GLY A 23 -7.10 4.05 -4.04
C GLY A 23 -5.91 3.33 -3.43
N ALA A 24 -6.07 2.04 -3.09
CA ALA A 24 -4.97 1.21 -2.59
C ALA A 24 -3.84 1.08 -3.61
N LEU A 25 -4.17 0.83 -4.88
CA LEU A 25 -3.19 0.75 -5.96
C LEU A 25 -2.42 2.08 -6.12
N ALA A 26 -3.14 3.21 -6.10
CA ALA A 26 -2.51 4.53 -6.17
C ALA A 26 -1.57 4.79 -4.98
N ALA A 27 -1.98 4.40 -3.77
CA ALA A 27 -1.16 4.55 -2.57
C ALA A 27 0.12 3.71 -2.63
N VAL A 28 0.04 2.46 -3.12
CA VAL A 28 1.21 1.59 -3.29
C VAL A 28 2.18 2.18 -4.31
N LEU A 29 1.69 2.65 -5.46
CA LEU A 29 2.53 3.25 -6.49
C LEU A 29 3.23 4.52 -5.97
N LEU A 30 2.47 5.42 -5.34
CA LEU A 30 3.01 6.67 -4.83
C LEU A 30 4.00 6.42 -3.68
N GLY A 31 3.62 5.56 -2.72
CA GLY A 31 4.47 5.17 -1.60
C GLY A 31 5.77 4.51 -2.06
N GLY A 32 5.71 3.63 -3.07
CA GLY A 32 6.89 2.98 -3.63
C GLY A 32 7.86 3.95 -4.32
N VAL A 33 7.32 4.91 -5.10
CA VAL A 33 8.16 5.93 -5.75
C VAL A 33 8.82 6.83 -4.70
N LEU A 34 8.06 7.32 -3.72
CA LEU A 34 8.59 8.17 -2.65
C LEU A 34 9.61 7.44 -1.77
N LYS A 35 9.35 6.18 -1.41
CA LYS A 35 10.27 5.34 -0.64
C LYS A 35 11.62 5.20 -1.35
N LYS A 36 11.60 4.89 -2.65
CA LYS A 36 12.83 4.76 -3.46
C LYS A 36 13.65 6.06 -3.49
N ASP A 37 12.98 7.21 -3.57
CA ASP A 37 13.62 8.52 -3.60
C ASP A 37 14.28 8.86 -2.25
N VAL A 38 13.57 8.63 -1.14
CA VAL A 38 14.08 8.84 0.22
C VAL A 38 15.27 7.91 0.51
N ASP A 39 15.16 6.62 0.19
CA ASP A 39 16.22 5.64 0.43
C ASP A 39 17.49 5.99 -0.37
N THR A 40 17.35 6.44 -1.62
CA THR A 40 18.48 6.89 -2.44
C THR A 40 19.13 8.15 -1.87
N THR A 41 18.32 9.11 -1.39
CA THR A 41 18.82 10.39 -0.88
C THR A 41 19.56 10.24 0.45
N HIS A 42 19.18 9.24 1.25
CA HIS A 42 19.71 9.01 2.60
C HIS A 42 20.54 7.72 2.68
N GLU A 43 21.08 7.27 1.55
CA GLU A 43 21.93 6.08 1.47
C GLU A 43 23.13 6.20 2.44
N GLY A 44 23.32 5.17 3.27
CA GLY A 44 24.38 5.14 4.28
C GLY A 44 24.12 6.00 5.52
N SER A 45 22.90 6.55 5.68
CA SER A 45 22.53 7.29 6.90
C SER A 45 22.09 6.35 8.03
N GLU A 46 22.43 6.72 9.26
CA GLU A 46 21.96 6.06 10.50
C GLU A 46 20.43 5.98 10.57
N LEU A 47 19.73 7.00 10.06
CA LEU A 47 18.28 7.06 10.07
C LEU A 47 17.64 6.03 9.14
N LEU A 48 18.26 5.78 7.98
CA LEU A 48 17.82 4.74 7.07
C LEU A 48 18.03 3.35 7.69
N GLU A 49 19.22 3.10 8.25
CA GLU A 49 19.56 1.84 8.94
C GLU A 49 18.60 1.57 10.11
N LEU A 50 18.31 2.58 10.92
CA LEU A 50 17.33 2.49 12.01
C LEU A 50 15.92 2.19 11.50
N SER A 51 15.51 2.79 10.38
CA SER A 51 14.17 2.57 9.79
C SER A 51 13.98 1.17 9.21
N GLU A 52 15.07 0.50 8.82
CA GLU A 52 15.08 -0.84 8.24
C GLU A 52 15.31 -1.94 9.29
N THR A 53 15.72 -1.57 10.50
CA THR A 53 15.94 -2.51 11.60
C THR A 53 14.61 -3.00 12.18
N ASP A 54 14.49 -4.32 12.37
CA ASP A 54 13.37 -4.91 13.11
C ASP A 54 13.58 -4.71 14.62
N PRO A 55 12.76 -3.89 15.31
CA PRO A 55 12.93 -3.60 16.73
C PRO A 55 12.61 -4.80 17.63
N TRP A 56 12.02 -5.88 17.10
CA TRP A 56 11.66 -7.08 17.85
C TRP A 56 12.50 -8.30 17.47
N ALA A 57 13.44 -8.16 16.53
CA ALA A 57 14.43 -9.20 16.28
C ALA A 57 15.32 -9.34 17.53
N GLY A 58 15.13 -10.44 18.27
CA GLY A 58 15.99 -10.80 19.39
C GLY A 58 17.44 -11.03 18.92
N PRO A 59 18.41 -11.13 19.85
CA PRO A 59 19.82 -11.27 19.48
C PRO A 59 20.02 -12.43 18.50
N ALA A 60 20.62 -12.14 17.35
CA ALA A 60 21.10 -13.17 16.44
C ALA A 60 22.11 -14.02 17.21
N GLY A 61 21.76 -15.29 17.44
CA GLY A 61 22.59 -16.26 18.16
C GLY A 61 23.92 -16.53 17.46
#